data_AF-E9HXN6-F1
#
_entry.id   AF-E9HXN6-F1
#
_cell.length_a   1.000
_cell.length_b   1.000
_cell.length_c   1.000
_cell.angle_alpha   90.00
_cell.angle_beta   90.00
_cell.angle_gamma   90.00
#
_symmetry.space_group_name_H-M   'P 1'
#
loop_
_entity.id
_entity.type
_entity.pdbx_description
1 polymer ?
#
loop_
_entity_poly.entity_id
_entity_poly.type
_entity_poly.pdbx_seq_one_letter_code
_entity_poly.pdbx_strand_id
1 'polypeptide(L)'
;MTTPTNEASRRAMKGHVTRWINNIQQYDNVQMDLTIHNLVLGAESNLRNMYNKYKRLSEGVARDMEQAGATQAQFEAEVDSQIQVEEEVGDALIIVKRKREEFEEIQAAEERKRQEETLLLMFKTQQIAADAARAQEKADQDAARAQEKADQDAARAQEKIDQDAARAQERAIRQQENQDQQDLFRQLIAAIPAAPGAPAAPAAVTSTKLPKRQIKPFKGDVLEWTSFWEGYNAAVHESAIPAVQKF
;
A
#
# COMPACT_ATOMS: atom_id res chain seq x y z
N MET A 1 77.87 -3.61 38.65
CA MET A 1 76.93 -4.56 38.02
C MET A 1 76.84 -4.23 36.54
N THR A 2 76.82 -5.26 35.69
CA THR A 2 76.58 -5.10 34.25
C THR A 2 75.07 -4.93 34.02
N THR A 3 74.69 -3.98 33.16
CA THR A 3 73.29 -3.77 32.78
C THR A 3 72.72 -5.03 32.10
N PRO A 4 71.51 -5.49 32.46
CA PRO A 4 70.86 -6.60 31.77
C PRO A 4 70.76 -6.35 30.27
N THR A 5 70.97 -7.39 29.46
CA THR A 5 71.12 -7.28 28.00
C THR A 5 69.87 -6.68 27.34
N ASN A 6 68.70 -6.97 27.91
CA ASN A 6 67.40 -6.58 27.37
C ASN A 6 66.84 -5.29 27.95
N GLU A 7 67.54 -4.64 28.89
CA GLU A 7 66.98 -3.51 29.66
C GLU A 7 66.64 -2.31 28.79
N ALA A 8 67.50 -1.96 27.83
CA ALA A 8 67.25 -0.86 26.91
C ALA A 8 66.03 -1.12 26.01
N SER A 9 65.92 -2.33 25.47
CA SER A 9 64.79 -2.78 24.64
C SER A 9 63.49 -2.81 25.44
N ARG A 10 63.53 -3.29 26.69
CA ARG A 10 62.39 -3.32 27.61
C ARG A 10 61.88 -1.90 27.87
N ARG A 11 62.78 -0.96 28.19
CA ARG A 11 62.43 0.45 28.40
C ARG A 11 61.80 1.10 27.16
N ALA A 12 62.34 0.82 25.97
CA ALA A 12 61.73 1.29 24.72
C ALA A 12 60.31 0.71 24.54
N MET A 13 60.13 -0.58 24.82
CA MET A 13 58.82 -1.22 24.72
C MET A 13 57.82 -0.68 25.75
N LYS A 14 58.25 -0.37 26.97
CA LYS A 14 57.43 0.33 27.98
C LYS A 14 56.91 1.66 27.43
N GLY A 15 57.76 2.44 26.77
CA GLY A 15 57.34 3.69 26.11
C GLY A 15 56.26 3.49 25.04
N HIS A 16 56.35 2.41 24.25
CA HIS A 16 55.31 2.05 23.28
C HIS A 16 54.01 1.62 23.96
N VAL A 17 54.08 0.86 25.06
CA VAL A 17 52.91 0.48 25.87
C VAL A 17 52.20 1.74 26.41
N THR A 18 52.93 2.64 27.06
CA THR A 18 52.39 3.91 27.56
C THR A 18 51.75 4.76 26.46
N ARG A 19 52.35 4.81 25.27
CA ARG A 19 51.75 5.52 24.12
C ARG A 19 50.38 4.97 23.74
N TRP A 20 50.22 3.65 23.71
CA TRP A 20 48.94 3.03 23.36
C TRP A 20 47.91 3.11 24.49
N ILE A 21 48.34 3.08 25.76
CA ILE A 21 47.48 3.39 26.92
C ILE A 21 46.89 4.78 26.76
N ASN A 22 47.72 5.80 26.53
CA ASN A 22 47.25 7.18 26.34
C ASN A 22 46.33 7.32 25.12
N ASN A 23 46.61 6.58 24.05
CA ASN A 23 45.74 6.55 22.87
C ASN A 23 44.35 5.96 23.19
N ILE A 24 44.26 4.95 24.05
CA ILE A 24 42.98 4.38 24.48
C ILE A 24 42.24 5.34 25.41
N GLN A 25 42.95 5.94 26.36
CA GLN A 25 42.38 6.88 27.34
C GLN A 25 41.68 8.08 26.67
N GLN A 26 42.15 8.51 25.50
CA GLN A 26 41.51 9.61 24.77
C GLN A 26 40.06 9.32 24.37
N TYR A 27 39.64 8.05 24.32
CA TYR A 27 38.29 7.64 23.97
C TYR A 27 37.35 7.49 25.18
N ASP A 28 37.85 7.60 26.41
CA ASP A 28 37.10 7.38 27.65
C ASP A 28 35.77 8.14 27.67
N ASN A 29 35.82 9.43 27.34
CA ASN A 29 34.68 10.34 27.37
C ASN A 29 34.13 10.69 25.97
N VAL A 30 34.59 10.01 24.92
CA VAL A 30 34.13 10.25 23.54
C VAL A 30 32.88 9.41 23.28
N GLN A 31 31.86 10.02 22.67
CA GLN A 31 30.64 9.32 22.29
C GLN A 31 30.97 8.18 21.31
N MET A 32 30.35 7.03 21.54
CA MET A 32 30.63 5.83 20.77
C MET A 32 29.93 5.84 19.41
N ASP A 33 30.69 5.54 18.35
CA ASP A 33 30.19 5.27 17.01
C ASP A 33 31.05 4.18 16.32
N LEU A 34 30.72 3.82 15.08
CA LEU A 34 31.44 2.78 14.33
C LEU A 34 32.91 3.15 14.07
N THR A 35 33.22 4.43 13.86
CA THR A 35 34.58 4.90 13.62
C THR A 35 35.41 4.74 14.88
N ILE A 36 34.90 5.23 16.01
CA ILE A 36 35.54 5.10 17.32
C ILE A 36 35.69 3.63 17.70
N HIS A 37 34.68 2.79 17.43
CA HIS A 37 34.78 1.34 17.64
C HIS A 37 36.00 0.73 16.95
N ASN A 38 36.16 0.98 15.65
CA ASN A 38 37.27 0.45 14.89
C ASN A 38 38.63 0.99 15.38
N LEU A 39 38.68 2.27 15.76
CA LEU A 39 39.90 2.88 16.31
C LEU A 39 40.28 2.28 17.67
N VAL A 40 39.32 2.09 18.57
CA VAL A 40 39.51 1.46 19.88
C VAL A 40 39.98 0.01 19.72
N LEU A 41 39.39 -0.76 18.80
CA LEU A 41 39.84 -2.13 18.51
C LEU A 41 41.27 -2.18 17.97
N GLY A 42 41.62 -1.25 17.07
CA GLY A 42 42.97 -1.11 16.55
C GLY A 42 43.97 -0.77 17.67
N ALA A 43 43.61 0.15 18.55
CA ALA A 43 44.44 0.53 19.70
C ALA A 43 44.60 -0.63 20.70
N GLU A 44 43.54 -1.38 20.99
CA GLU A 44 43.57 -2.58 21.83
C GLU A 44 44.56 -3.61 21.29
N SER A 45 44.47 -3.95 20.00
CA SER A 45 45.34 -4.94 19.36
C SER A 45 46.81 -4.53 19.44
N ASN A 46 47.10 -3.25 19.18
CA ASN A 46 48.46 -2.73 19.29
C ASN A 46 48.98 -2.72 20.74
N LEU A 47 48.14 -2.32 21.71
CA LEU A 47 48.50 -2.35 23.13
C LEU A 47 48.86 -3.77 23.56
N ARG A 48 48.00 -4.75 23.26
CA ARG A 48 48.25 -6.17 23.58
C ARG A 48 49.55 -6.67 22.96
N ASN A 49 49.82 -6.32 21.70
CA ASN A 49 51.05 -6.70 21.03
C ASN A 49 52.29 -6.11 21.71
N MET A 50 52.30 -4.81 22.00
CA MET A 50 53.43 -4.15 22.66
C MET A 50 53.62 -4.66 24.10
N TYR A 51 52.53 -4.87 24.84
CA TYR A 51 52.58 -5.42 26.20
C TYR A 51 53.15 -6.84 26.21
N ASN A 52 52.74 -7.71 25.28
CA ASN A 52 53.31 -9.05 25.15
C ASN A 52 54.82 -9.03 24.86
N LYS A 53 55.29 -8.08 24.04
CA LYS A 53 56.73 -7.88 23.79
C LYS A 53 57.45 -7.38 25.04
N TYR A 54 56.86 -6.43 25.76
CA TYR A 54 57.40 -5.93 27.03
C TYR A 54 57.53 -7.06 28.05
N LYS A 55 56.52 -7.91 28.20
CA LYS A 55 56.54 -9.05 29.13
C LYS A 55 57.69 -10.02 28.84
N ARG A 56 57.86 -10.42 27.58
CA ARG A 56 58.98 -11.29 27.15
C ARG A 56 60.35 -10.69 27.45
N LEU A 57 60.51 -9.38 27.22
CA LEU A 57 61.76 -8.68 27.52
C LEU A 57 62.00 -8.58 29.03
N SER A 58 60.95 -8.36 29.82
CA SER A 58 61.01 -8.29 31.29
C SER A 58 61.41 -9.63 31.90
N GLU A 59 60.88 -10.75 31.38
CA GLU A 59 61.33 -12.10 31.74
C GLU A 59 62.81 -12.32 31.42
N GLY A 60 63.31 -11.77 30.30
CA GLY A 60 64.72 -11.80 29.95
C GLY A 60 65.58 -10.99 30.92
N VAL A 61 65.13 -9.78 31.29
CA VAL A 61 65.81 -8.93 32.29
C VAL A 61 65.88 -9.63 33.64
N ALA A 62 64.79 -10.26 34.10
CA ALA A 62 64.77 -10.99 35.37
C ALA A 62 65.79 -12.15 35.40
N ARG A 63 65.91 -12.91 34.30
CA ARG A 63 66.92 -13.99 34.17
C ARG A 63 68.35 -13.46 34.20
N ASP A 64 68.62 -12.36 33.51
CA ASP A 64 69.94 -11.73 33.50
C ASP A 64 70.31 -11.18 34.89
N MET A 65 69.33 -10.63 35.62
CA MET A 65 69.50 -10.17 37.01
C MET A 65 69.85 -11.30 37.97
N GLU A 66 69.21 -12.47 37.81
CA GLU A 66 69.51 -13.67 38.60
C GLU A 66 70.95 -14.15 38.35
N GLN A 67 71.35 -14.25 37.07
CA GLN A 67 72.71 -14.65 36.69
C GLN A 67 73.78 -13.66 37.16
N ALA A 68 73.46 -12.37 37.20
CA ALA A 68 74.37 -11.31 37.64
C ALA A 68 74.43 -11.15 39.17
N GLY A 69 73.67 -11.93 39.93
CA GLY A 69 73.61 -11.83 41.40
C GLY A 69 73.00 -10.51 41.87
N ALA A 70 71.92 -10.06 41.22
CA ALA A 70 71.20 -8.84 41.61
C ALA A 70 70.73 -8.90 43.07
N THR A 71 70.72 -7.74 43.72
CA THR A 71 70.25 -7.61 45.10
C THR A 71 68.74 -7.79 45.19
N GLN A 72 68.26 -8.20 46.36
CA GLN A 72 66.82 -8.33 46.64
C GLN A 72 66.04 -7.04 46.30
N ALA A 73 66.56 -5.87 46.68
CA ALA A 73 65.94 -4.58 46.38
C ALA A 73 65.83 -4.29 44.87
N GLN A 74 66.76 -4.79 44.05
CA GLN A 74 66.66 -4.65 42.59
C GLN A 74 65.58 -5.54 42.00
N PHE A 75 65.42 -6.77 42.52
CA PHE A 75 64.33 -7.64 42.12
C PHE A 75 62.96 -7.06 42.50
N GLU A 76 62.83 -6.55 43.72
CA GLU A 76 61.61 -5.88 44.18
C GLU A 76 61.25 -4.70 43.27
N ALA A 77 62.22 -3.83 42.96
CA ALA A 77 61.99 -2.72 42.04
C ALA A 77 61.59 -3.16 40.62
N GLU A 78 62.11 -4.29 40.13
CA GLU A 78 61.72 -4.84 38.83
C GLU A 78 60.31 -5.41 38.86
N VAL A 79 59.94 -6.12 39.92
CA VAL A 79 58.58 -6.64 40.14
C VAL A 79 57.58 -5.48 40.24
N ASP A 80 57.87 -4.45 41.04
CA ASP A 80 57.02 -3.28 41.18
C ASP A 80 56.80 -2.56 39.83
N SER A 81 57.86 -2.40 39.03
CA SER A 81 57.71 -1.82 37.69
C SER A 81 56.88 -2.69 36.74
N GLN A 82 56.91 -4.02 36.88
CA GLN A 82 56.06 -4.91 36.08
C GLN A 82 54.60 -4.83 36.52
N ILE A 83 54.34 -4.87 37.83
CA ILE A 83 53.00 -4.71 38.41
C ILE A 83 52.38 -3.39 37.96
N GLN A 84 53.11 -2.28 38.07
CA GLN A 84 52.61 -0.97 37.64
C GLN A 84 52.20 -0.97 36.16
N VAL A 85 53.02 -1.53 35.27
CA VAL A 85 52.68 -1.58 33.84
C VAL A 85 51.48 -2.50 33.59
N GLU A 86 51.37 -3.61 34.32
CA GLU A 86 50.22 -4.52 34.22
C GLU A 86 48.91 -3.86 34.66
N GLU A 87 48.94 -3.11 35.76
CA GLU A 87 47.80 -2.32 36.24
C GLU A 87 47.38 -1.25 35.22
N GLU A 88 48.31 -0.45 34.71
CA GLU A 88 48.01 0.60 33.72
C GLU A 88 47.44 0.02 32.40
N VAL A 89 47.93 -1.15 31.99
CA VAL A 89 47.37 -1.89 30.84
C VAL A 89 45.97 -2.40 31.16
N GLY A 90 45.75 -2.92 32.37
CA GLY A 90 44.46 -3.38 32.85
C GLY A 90 43.40 -2.26 32.80
N ASP A 91 43.72 -1.10 33.35
CA ASP A 91 42.86 0.08 33.36
C ASP A 91 42.50 0.54 31.93
N ALA A 92 43.47 0.56 31.02
CA ALA A 92 43.21 0.87 29.62
C ALA A 92 42.27 -0.16 28.97
N LEU A 93 42.43 -1.45 29.26
CA LEU A 93 41.56 -2.50 28.71
C LEU A 93 40.14 -2.46 29.31
N ILE A 94 39.96 -1.94 30.53
CA ILE A 94 38.62 -1.68 31.08
C ILE A 94 37.89 -0.63 30.23
N ILE A 95 38.57 0.44 29.81
CA ILE A 95 38.01 1.45 28.90
C ILE A 95 37.58 0.80 27.57
N VAL A 96 38.44 -0.03 26.98
CA VAL A 96 38.12 -0.76 25.74
C VAL A 96 36.87 -1.61 25.90
N LYS A 97 36.79 -2.38 26.99
CA LYS A 97 35.64 -3.25 27.28
C LYS A 97 34.36 -2.43 27.39
N ARG A 98 34.37 -1.35 28.19
CA ARG A 98 33.20 -0.47 28.36
C ARG A 98 32.77 0.15 27.02
N LYS A 99 33.71 0.62 26.21
CA LYS A 99 33.40 1.18 24.89
C LYS A 99 32.80 0.15 23.94
N ARG A 100 33.23 -1.11 23.99
CA ARG A 100 32.61 -2.21 23.23
C ARG A 100 31.16 -2.40 23.66
N GLU A 101 30.90 -2.45 24.96
CA GLU A 101 29.55 -2.59 25.51
C GLU A 101 28.65 -1.40 25.12
N GLU A 102 29.15 -0.17 25.19
CA GLU A 102 28.45 1.04 24.71
C GLU A 102 28.04 0.91 23.23
N PHE A 103 28.93 0.39 22.37
CA PHE A 103 28.62 0.20 20.94
C PHE A 103 27.58 -0.90 20.69
N GLU A 104 27.66 -2.00 21.43
CA GLU A 104 26.68 -3.09 21.36
C GLU A 104 25.30 -2.62 21.80
N GLU A 105 25.21 -1.78 22.84
CA GLU A 105 23.96 -1.20 23.31
C GLU A 105 23.33 -0.27 22.26
N ILE A 106 24.14 0.59 21.60
CA ILE A 106 23.68 1.45 20.51
C ILE A 106 23.11 0.61 19.36
N GLN A 107 23.82 -0.45 18.94
CA GLN A 107 23.34 -1.35 17.88
C GLN A 107 22.04 -2.05 18.29
N ALA A 108 21.95 -2.55 19.52
CA ALA A 108 20.75 -3.20 20.03
C ALA A 108 19.56 -2.23 20.16
N ALA A 109 19.79 -0.97 20.47
CA ALA A 109 18.76 0.06 20.52
C ALA A 109 18.25 0.41 19.11
N GLU A 110 19.17 0.58 18.14
CA GLU A 110 18.81 0.82 16.74
C GLU A 110 18.03 -0.34 16.12
N GLU A 111 18.42 -1.58 16.42
CA GLU A 111 17.73 -2.76 15.93
C GLU A 111 16.33 -2.90 16.56
N ARG A 112 16.19 -2.63 17.87
CA ARG A 112 14.88 -2.57 18.53
C ARG A 112 13.96 -1.53 17.88
N LYS A 113 14.48 -0.34 17.60
CA LYS A 113 13.71 0.71 16.90
C LYS A 113 13.28 0.26 15.50
N ARG A 114 14.15 -0.39 14.74
CA ARG A 114 13.80 -0.96 13.42
C ARG A 114 12.71 -2.03 13.53
N GLN A 115 12.78 -2.88 14.55
CA GLN A 115 11.77 -3.91 14.80
C GLN A 115 10.41 -3.29 15.16
N GLU A 116 10.40 -2.28 16.05
CA GLU A 116 9.19 -1.54 16.41
C GLU A 116 8.57 -0.82 15.20
N GLU A 117 9.37 -0.17 14.37
CA GLU A 117 8.92 0.47 13.13
C GLU A 117 8.31 -0.56 12.16
N THR A 118 8.92 -1.73 12.05
CA THR A 118 8.41 -2.83 11.22
C THR A 118 7.08 -3.36 11.75
N LEU A 119 6.95 -3.57 13.06
CA LEU A 119 5.71 -4.00 13.69
C LEU A 119 4.60 -2.96 13.50
N LEU A 120 4.93 -1.68 13.64
CA LEU A 120 3.98 -0.59 13.41
C LEU A 120 3.51 -0.55 11.94
N LEU A 121 4.42 -0.77 10.99
CA LEU A 121 4.07 -0.86 9.57
C LEU A 121 3.15 -2.04 9.28
N MET A 122 3.44 -3.22 9.87
CA MET A 122 2.58 -4.40 9.74
C MET A 122 1.19 -4.13 10.31
N PHE A 123 1.10 -3.51 11.48
CA PHE A 123 -0.18 -3.17 12.11
C PHE A 123 -0.99 -2.19 11.25
N LYS A 124 -0.36 -1.10 10.77
CA LYS A 124 -1.01 -0.15 9.85
C LYS A 124 -1.49 -0.83 8.57
N THR A 125 -0.68 -1.71 8.00
CA THR A 125 -1.04 -2.45 6.78
C THR A 125 -2.25 -3.36 7.01
N GLN A 126 -2.31 -4.08 8.13
CA GLN A 126 -3.47 -4.90 8.49
C GLN A 126 -4.72 -4.06 8.70
N GLN A 127 -4.60 -2.89 9.34
CA GLN A 127 -5.73 -2.00 9.54
C GLN A 127 -6.30 -1.50 8.20
N ILE A 128 -5.42 -1.06 7.29
CA ILE A 128 -5.83 -0.64 5.94
C ILE A 128 -6.51 -1.80 5.19
N ALA A 129 -5.96 -3.01 5.27
CA ALA A 129 -6.56 -4.18 4.63
C ALA A 129 -7.95 -4.51 5.21
N ALA A 130 -8.12 -4.42 6.54
CA ALA A 130 -9.40 -4.65 7.20
C ALA A 130 -10.43 -3.58 6.81
N ASP A 131 -10.03 -2.31 6.77
CA ASP A 131 -10.91 -1.21 6.38
C ASP A 131 -11.32 -1.33 4.90
N ALA A 132 -10.39 -1.69 4.02
CA ALA A 132 -10.67 -1.97 2.61
C ALA A 132 -11.64 -3.15 2.45
N ALA A 133 -11.47 -4.22 3.21
CA ALA A 133 -12.39 -5.37 3.20
C ALA A 133 -13.80 -4.98 3.64
N ARG A 134 -13.94 -4.19 4.71
CA ARG A 134 -15.25 -3.68 5.17
C ARG A 134 -15.90 -2.75 4.14
N ALA A 135 -15.11 -1.89 3.49
CA ALA A 135 -15.61 -1.01 2.44
C ALA A 135 -16.12 -1.81 1.22
N GLN A 136 -15.37 -2.84 0.83
CA GLN A 136 -15.77 -3.75 -0.25
C GLN A 136 -17.06 -4.50 0.09
N GLU A 137 -17.15 -5.08 1.29
CA GLU A 137 -18.35 -5.80 1.74
C GLU A 137 -19.58 -4.88 1.72
N LYS A 138 -19.44 -3.63 2.18
CA LYS A 138 -20.53 -2.65 2.13
C LYS A 138 -20.95 -2.33 0.69
N ALA A 139 -19.99 -2.14 -0.22
CA ALA A 139 -20.27 -1.89 -1.63
C ALA A 139 -21.01 -3.08 -2.28
N ASP A 140 -20.60 -4.31 -1.97
CA ASP A 140 -21.23 -5.53 -2.48
C ASP A 140 -22.67 -5.68 -1.95
N GLN A 141 -22.91 -5.38 -0.66
CA GLN A 141 -24.25 -5.37 -0.07
C GLN A 141 -25.15 -4.31 -0.73
N ASP A 142 -24.64 -3.11 -0.96
CA ASP A 142 -25.41 -2.04 -1.59
C ASP A 142 -25.73 -2.37 -3.06
N ALA A 143 -24.81 -3.00 -3.79
CA ALA A 143 -25.04 -3.51 -5.14
C ALA A 143 -26.12 -4.61 -5.16
N ALA A 144 -26.05 -5.56 -4.22
CA ALA A 144 -27.06 -6.62 -4.10
C ALA A 144 -28.46 -6.06 -3.82
N ARG A 145 -28.59 -5.08 -2.92
CA ARG A 145 -29.87 -4.41 -2.63
C ARG A 145 -30.40 -3.65 -3.85
N ALA A 146 -29.52 -2.99 -4.60
CA ALA A 146 -29.92 -2.27 -5.81
C ALA A 146 -30.45 -3.24 -6.89
N GLN A 147 -29.80 -4.38 -7.05
CA GLN A 147 -30.23 -5.44 -7.96
C GLN A 147 -31.58 -6.01 -7.54
N GLU A 148 -31.74 -6.38 -6.27
CA GLU A 148 -33.01 -6.91 -5.74
C GLU A 148 -34.17 -5.93 -5.97
N LYS A 149 -33.93 -4.63 -5.72
CA LYS A 149 -34.94 -3.60 -5.97
C LYS A 149 -35.29 -3.50 -7.47
N ALA A 150 -34.31 -3.56 -8.36
CA ALA A 150 -34.53 -3.55 -9.79
C ALA A 150 -35.35 -4.76 -10.25
N ASP A 151 -35.05 -5.95 -9.72
CA ASP A 151 -35.77 -7.18 -10.04
C ASP A 151 -37.23 -7.12 -9.54
N GLN A 152 -37.46 -6.59 -8.34
CA GLN A 152 -38.81 -6.36 -7.80
C GLN A 152 -39.61 -5.37 -8.66
N ASP A 153 -38.99 -4.27 -9.07
CA ASP A 153 -39.66 -3.26 -9.91
C ASP A 153 -39.95 -3.81 -11.31
N ALA A 154 -39.06 -4.62 -11.88
CA ALA A 154 -39.29 -5.33 -13.14
C ALA A 154 -40.46 -6.34 -13.03
N ALA A 155 -40.51 -7.12 -11.94
CA ALA A 155 -41.61 -8.05 -11.69
C ALA A 155 -42.96 -7.34 -11.57
N ARG A 156 -43.02 -6.21 -10.84
CA ARG A 156 -44.24 -5.38 -10.73
C ARG A 156 -44.66 -4.79 -12.08
N ALA A 157 -43.71 -4.36 -12.91
CA ALA A 157 -44.00 -3.85 -14.23
C ALA A 157 -44.58 -4.94 -15.14
N GLN A 158 -44.02 -6.15 -15.09
CA GLN A 158 -44.53 -7.30 -15.84
C GLN A 158 -45.94 -7.69 -15.38
N GLU A 159 -46.19 -7.77 -14.07
CA GLU A 159 -47.51 -8.08 -13.52
C GLU A 159 -48.57 -7.07 -13.99
N LYS A 160 -48.21 -5.78 -14.04
CA LYS A 160 -49.10 -4.73 -14.53
C LYS A 160 -49.42 -4.90 -16.02
N ILE A 161 -48.43 -5.26 -16.84
CA ILE A 161 -48.63 -5.56 -18.26
C ILE A 161 -49.59 -6.73 -18.43
N ASP A 162 -49.41 -7.81 -17.65
CA ASP A 162 -50.25 -9.01 -17.73
C ASP A 162 -51.69 -8.69 -17.31
N GLN A 163 -51.88 -7.90 -16.24
CA GLN A 163 -53.21 -7.43 -15.82
C GLN A 163 -53.89 -6.55 -16.88
N ASP A 164 -53.16 -5.63 -17.49
CA ASP A 164 -53.71 -4.75 -18.54
C ASP A 164 -54.04 -5.54 -19.82
N ALA A 165 -53.22 -6.54 -20.17
CA ALA A 165 -53.50 -7.46 -21.27
C ALA A 165 -54.77 -8.30 -21.02
N ALA A 166 -54.94 -8.83 -19.81
CA ALA A 166 -56.14 -9.56 -19.42
C ALA A 166 -57.41 -8.68 -19.49
N ARG A 167 -57.34 -7.44 -19.01
CA ARG A 167 -58.44 -6.46 -19.12
C ARG A 167 -58.76 -6.11 -20.56
N ALA A 168 -57.75 -5.96 -21.42
CA ALA A 168 -57.95 -5.70 -22.84
C ALA A 168 -58.63 -6.90 -23.54
N GLN A 169 -58.23 -8.12 -23.21
CA GLN A 169 -58.86 -9.33 -23.71
C GLN A 169 -60.33 -9.44 -23.29
N GLU A 170 -60.65 -9.17 -22.02
CA GLU A 170 -62.04 -9.17 -21.54
C GLU A 170 -62.89 -8.12 -22.27
N ARG A 171 -62.35 -6.92 -22.51
CA ARG A 171 -63.03 -5.89 -23.31
C ARG A 171 -63.27 -6.34 -24.74
N ALA A 172 -62.31 -7.03 -25.36
CA ALA A 172 -62.46 -7.55 -26.71
C ALA A 172 -63.58 -8.60 -26.79
N ILE A 173 -63.63 -9.54 -25.83
CA ILE A 173 -64.70 -10.54 -25.74
C ILE A 173 -66.07 -9.86 -25.60
N ARG A 174 -66.23 -8.91 -24.66
CA ARG A 174 -67.50 -8.18 -24.49
C ARG A 174 -67.91 -7.36 -25.71
N GLN A 175 -66.94 -6.81 -26.46
CA GLN A 175 -67.26 -6.10 -27.70
C GLN A 175 -67.74 -7.08 -28.78
N GLN A 176 -67.11 -8.24 -28.90
CA GLN A 176 -67.53 -9.28 -29.83
C GLN A 176 -68.95 -9.77 -29.51
N GLU A 177 -69.26 -10.05 -28.24
CA GLU A 177 -70.61 -10.44 -27.81
C GLU A 177 -71.67 -9.36 -28.14
N ASN A 178 -71.34 -8.08 -27.95
CA ASN A 178 -72.23 -6.98 -28.32
C ASN A 178 -72.42 -6.87 -29.85
N GLN A 179 -71.37 -7.13 -30.64
CA GLN A 179 -71.46 -7.16 -32.10
C GLN A 179 -72.35 -8.31 -32.57
N ASP A 180 -72.16 -9.51 -32.03
CA ASP A 180 -72.96 -10.69 -32.35
C ASP A 180 -74.45 -10.46 -32.01
N GLN A 181 -74.74 -9.81 -30.88
CA GLN A 181 -76.12 -9.40 -30.53
C GLN A 181 -76.70 -8.38 -31.53
N GLN A 182 -75.90 -7.40 -31.98
CA GLN A 182 -76.35 -6.44 -32.99
C GLN A 182 -76.59 -7.10 -34.35
N ASP A 183 -75.77 -8.07 -34.74
CA ASP A 183 -75.94 -8.82 -35.98
C ASP A 183 -77.16 -9.74 -35.94
N LEU A 184 -77.41 -10.40 -34.81
CA LEU A 184 -78.66 -11.14 -34.57
C LEU A 184 -79.88 -10.21 -34.67
N PHE A 185 -79.82 -9.02 -34.07
CA PHE A 185 -80.90 -8.03 -34.16
C PHE A 185 -81.10 -7.51 -35.60
N ARG A 186 -80.01 -7.29 -36.35
CA ARG A 186 -80.07 -6.94 -37.78
C ARG A 186 -80.68 -8.05 -38.62
N GLN A 187 -80.33 -9.32 -38.39
CA GLN A 187 -80.94 -10.46 -39.08
C GLN A 187 -82.44 -10.56 -38.77
N LEU A 188 -82.84 -10.29 -37.52
CA LEU A 188 -84.25 -10.24 -37.11
C LEU A 188 -85.03 -9.11 -37.83
N ILE A 189 -84.41 -7.94 -38.01
CA ILE A 189 -84.99 -6.81 -38.77
C ILE A 189 -85.02 -7.12 -40.28
N ALA A 190 -83.99 -7.76 -40.84
CA ALA A 190 -83.92 -8.11 -42.26
C ALA A 190 -84.92 -9.22 -42.68
N ALA A 191 -85.43 -10.00 -41.73
CA ALA A 191 -86.50 -10.97 -41.95
C ALA A 191 -87.91 -10.33 -42.08
N ILE A 192 -88.03 -9.01 -41.92
CA ILE A 192 -89.22 -8.21 -42.24
C ILE A 192 -89.08 -7.73 -43.70
N PRO A 193 -90.04 -7.97 -44.60
CA PRO A 193 -89.88 -7.59 -46.00
C PRO A 193 -89.93 -6.06 -46.13
N ALA A 194 -88.79 -5.46 -46.46
CA ALA A 194 -88.70 -4.05 -46.83
C ALA A 194 -87.88 -3.87 -48.10
N ALA A 195 -88.42 -2.99 -48.95
CA ALA A 195 -88.11 -2.71 -50.35
C ALA A 195 -86.67 -2.19 -50.61
N PRO A 196 -86.19 -2.24 -51.87
CA PRO A 196 -84.78 -2.05 -52.20
C PRO A 196 -84.40 -0.56 -52.22
N GLY A 197 -83.25 -0.26 -51.60
CA GLY A 197 -82.64 1.06 -51.67
C GLY A 197 -81.17 1.04 -51.25
N ALA A 198 -80.27 0.88 -52.23
CA ALA A 198 -78.87 1.30 -52.18
C ALA A 198 -78.65 2.25 -53.39
N PRO A 199 -77.79 3.29 -53.33
CA PRO A 199 -76.35 3.16 -53.08
C PRO A 199 -75.82 4.16 -52.02
N ALA A 200 -74.86 3.79 -51.17
CA ALA A 200 -73.41 3.73 -51.43
C ALA A 200 -72.79 5.08 -51.83
N ALA A 201 -72.19 5.75 -50.84
CA ALA A 201 -71.22 6.82 -51.02
C ALA A 201 -69.84 6.34 -50.55
N PRO A 202 -68.79 6.38 -51.39
CA PRO A 202 -67.41 6.32 -50.90
C PRO A 202 -66.77 7.71 -51.03
N ALA A 203 -66.61 8.41 -49.92
CA ALA A 203 -65.68 9.54 -49.86
C ALA A 203 -64.26 8.99 -49.70
N ALA A 204 -63.41 9.36 -50.65
CA ALA A 204 -62.02 8.96 -50.78
C ALA A 204 -61.19 9.28 -49.53
N VAL A 205 -60.35 8.33 -49.12
CA VAL A 205 -59.24 8.57 -48.19
C VAL A 205 -57.99 8.78 -49.04
N THR A 206 -57.60 10.03 -49.21
CA THR A 206 -56.35 10.44 -49.85
C THR A 206 -55.15 9.90 -49.07
N SER A 207 -54.36 9.03 -49.70
CA SER A 207 -53.03 8.64 -49.25
C SER A 207 -52.07 9.82 -49.45
N THR A 208 -51.80 10.57 -48.38
CA THR A 208 -50.74 11.58 -48.37
C THR A 208 -49.38 10.91 -48.18
N LYS A 209 -48.62 10.82 -49.27
CA LYS A 209 -47.17 10.52 -49.27
C LYS A 209 -46.44 11.42 -48.28
N LEU A 210 -45.83 10.81 -47.25
CA LEU A 210 -44.93 11.55 -46.36
C LEU A 210 -43.71 12.09 -47.15
N PRO A 211 -43.29 13.35 -46.91
CA PRO A 211 -42.06 13.88 -47.50
C PRO A 211 -40.85 13.08 -47.01
N LYS A 212 -39.99 12.61 -47.93
CA LYS A 212 -38.70 11.99 -47.58
C LYS A 212 -37.85 13.03 -46.84
N ARG A 213 -37.70 12.86 -45.52
CA ARG A 213 -36.84 13.71 -44.68
C ARG A 213 -35.37 13.29 -44.87
N GLN A 214 -34.57 14.17 -45.45
CA GLN A 214 -33.11 14.04 -45.47
C GLN A 214 -32.55 14.64 -44.17
N ILE A 215 -32.52 13.87 -43.09
CA ILE A 215 -31.76 14.27 -41.90
C ILE A 215 -30.27 14.07 -42.24
N LYS A 216 -29.48 15.15 -42.16
CA LYS A 216 -28.03 15.03 -42.36
C LYS A 216 -27.43 14.14 -41.26
N PRO A 217 -26.62 13.13 -41.60
CA PRO A 217 -25.99 12.27 -40.61
C PRO A 217 -24.96 13.06 -39.79
N PHE A 218 -25.10 13.00 -38.46
CA PHE A 218 -24.17 13.61 -37.52
C PHE A 218 -22.96 12.69 -37.31
N LYS A 219 -21.74 13.24 -37.44
CA LYS A 219 -20.49 12.47 -37.37
C LYS A 219 -19.71 12.64 -36.07
N GLY A 220 -20.33 13.21 -35.03
CA GLY A 220 -19.73 13.30 -33.69
C GLY A 220 -18.89 14.55 -33.43
N ASP A 221 -18.97 15.58 -34.28
CA ASP A 221 -18.31 16.86 -34.03
C ASP A 221 -19.17 17.75 -33.11
N VAL A 222 -18.63 18.11 -31.94
CA VAL A 222 -19.33 18.87 -30.90
C VAL A 222 -19.68 20.30 -31.37
N LEU A 223 -18.92 20.87 -32.30
CA LEU A 223 -19.18 22.21 -32.83
C LEU A 223 -20.37 22.26 -33.80
N GLU A 224 -20.75 21.12 -34.39
CA GLU A 224 -21.91 21.00 -35.28
C GLU A 224 -23.18 20.54 -34.54
N TRP A 225 -23.08 20.24 -33.24
CA TRP A 225 -24.15 19.66 -32.43
C TRP A 225 -25.40 20.54 -32.34
N THR A 226 -25.22 21.85 -32.15
CA THR A 226 -26.31 22.82 -32.08
C THR A 226 -27.05 22.94 -33.42
N SER A 227 -26.32 23.07 -34.53
CA SER A 227 -26.90 23.15 -35.87
C SER A 227 -27.61 21.86 -36.28
N PHE A 228 -27.07 20.71 -35.88
CA PHE A 228 -27.74 19.42 -36.04
C PHE A 228 -29.05 19.35 -35.25
N TRP A 229 -29.05 19.76 -33.97
CA TRP A 229 -30.24 19.73 -33.13
C TRP A 229 -31.35 20.67 -33.60
N GLU A 230 -31.00 21.86 -34.10
CA GLU A 230 -31.97 22.77 -34.70
C GLU A 230 -32.62 22.15 -35.95
N GLY A 231 -31.81 21.55 -36.83
CA GLY A 231 -32.33 20.83 -38.00
C GLY A 231 -33.18 19.62 -37.63
N TYR A 232 -32.80 18.87 -36.59
CA TYR A 232 -33.57 17.73 -36.08
C TYR A 232 -34.89 18.18 -35.45
N ASN A 233 -34.90 19.22 -34.63
CA ASN A 233 -36.12 19.77 -34.03
C ASN A 233 -37.10 20.27 -35.09
N ALA A 234 -36.63 21.03 -36.08
CA ALA A 234 -37.46 21.47 -37.21
C ALA A 234 -38.02 20.27 -37.99
N ALA A 235 -37.18 19.24 -38.19
CA ALA A 235 -37.52 18.05 -38.95
C ALA A 235 -38.23 16.95 -38.15
N VAL A 236 -38.55 17.10 -36.87
CA VAL A 236 -39.24 16.04 -36.08
C VAL A 236 -40.38 16.61 -35.24
N HIS A 237 -40.20 17.82 -34.72
CA HIS A 237 -41.14 18.46 -33.80
C HIS A 237 -42.00 19.54 -34.46
N GLU A 238 -41.51 20.29 -35.45
CA GLU A 238 -42.27 21.38 -36.08
C GLU A 238 -43.19 20.95 -37.25
N SER A 239 -43.15 19.69 -37.71
CA SER A 239 -44.16 19.22 -38.65
C SER A 239 -45.48 18.95 -37.96
N ALA A 240 -46.51 19.66 -38.39
CA ALA A 240 -47.91 19.45 -38.05
C ALA A 240 -48.44 18.09 -38.54
N ILE A 241 -48.02 16.99 -37.90
CA ILE A 241 -48.56 15.65 -38.12
C ILE A 241 -49.00 15.06 -36.77
N PRO A 242 -50.27 14.64 -36.60
CA PRO A 242 -50.79 14.09 -35.36
C PRO A 242 -50.02 12.84 -34.89
N ALA A 243 -49.95 12.64 -33.57
CA ALA A 243 -49.15 11.61 -32.90
C ALA A 243 -49.46 10.15 -33.33
N VAL A 244 -50.60 9.90 -33.97
CA VAL A 244 -51.06 8.56 -34.41
C VAL A 244 -50.26 8.00 -35.60
N GLN A 245 -49.41 8.79 -36.27
CA GLN A 245 -48.56 8.30 -37.37
C GLN A 245 -47.05 8.39 -37.11
N LYS A 246 -46.62 8.55 -35.85
CA LYS A 246 -45.19 8.64 -35.50
C LYS A 246 -44.54 7.30 -35.06
N PHE A 247 -45.29 6.19 -35.07
CA PHE A 247 -44.79 4.83 -34.81
C PHE A 247 -45.15 3.91 -35.97
#